data_AF-A0A098GFM5-F1
#
_entry.id   AF-A0A098GFM5-F1
#
_cell.length_a   1.000
_cell.length_b   1.000
_cell.length_c   1.000
_cell.angle_alpha   90.00
_cell.angle_beta   90.00
_cell.angle_gamma   90.00
#
_symmetry.space_group_name_H-M   'P 1'
#
loop_
_entity.id
_entity.type
_entity.pdbx_description
1 polymer ?
#
loop_
_entity_poly.entity_id
_entity_poly.type
_entity_poly.pdbx_seq_one_letter_code
_entity_poly.pdbx_strand_id
1 'polypeptide(L)'
;MAWARLGMFVRPVLTGTLGAGAAYLTQQVYEYKQFQEKMESLSSTPELPDRPLVEADQKEWIVFGRQSPGYVRDIERTPKHHLMDRIRQSPLLIKGLGTHVDNEKHYELLPGSDFVTEPFTRDPQAPRVLIKPEQMIGAELHAIPDEEEFEVSFARKQAFAKESKGKSPFYHSSFALRKVTEERPANPGAVIISGKEAKLLIDDINETICAPQHCTMYTSNCYSAAVYGTGSLARIIDERIGDDEAKKKADIQSIADVASNVARDNFGRGVSNNLVVSVQLTSELPKIMAKHGLVHTETEEHESRPKQ
;
A
#
# COMPACT_ATOMS: atom_id res chain seq x y z
N MET A 1 -12.46 7.73 58.51
CA MET A 1 -12.82 6.51 57.74
C MET A 1 -13.09 6.85 56.27
N ALA A 2 -12.05 7.10 55.46
CA ALA A 2 -12.22 7.36 54.01
C ALA A 2 -11.15 6.70 53.12
N TRP A 3 -10.08 6.13 53.69
CA TRP A 3 -8.94 5.62 52.92
C TRP A 3 -8.99 4.11 52.60
N ALA A 4 -9.90 3.35 53.21
CA ALA A 4 -10.02 1.90 52.98
C ALA A 4 -10.91 1.53 51.77
N ARG A 5 -11.65 2.49 51.18
CA ARG A 5 -12.59 2.22 50.08
C ARG A 5 -12.00 2.41 48.67
N LEU A 6 -10.85 3.07 48.51
CA LEU A 6 -10.19 3.18 47.19
C LEU A 6 -9.45 1.90 46.77
N GLY A 7 -8.83 1.16 47.71
CA GLY A 7 -8.01 -0.01 47.39
C GLY A 7 -8.77 -1.22 46.81
N MET A 8 -10.08 -1.31 47.09
CA MET A 8 -10.93 -2.42 46.62
C MET A 8 -11.44 -2.24 45.18
N PHE A 9 -11.49 -1.01 44.65
CA PHE A 9 -11.89 -0.74 43.27
C PHE A 9 -10.70 -0.61 42.31
N VAL A 10 -9.53 -0.16 42.81
CA VAL A 10 -8.33 0.05 41.97
C VAL A 10 -7.71 -1.29 41.54
N ARG A 11 -7.69 -2.31 42.40
CA ARG A 11 -7.11 -3.62 42.08
C ARG A 11 -7.84 -4.35 40.94
N PRO A 12 -9.16 -4.63 40.99
CA PRO A 12 -9.85 -5.36 39.92
C PRO A 12 -9.88 -4.60 38.59
N VAL A 13 -9.85 -3.26 38.60
CA VAL A 13 -9.70 -2.46 37.38
C VAL A 13 -8.29 -2.62 36.80
N LEU A 14 -7.24 -2.61 37.61
CA LEU A 14 -5.86 -2.88 37.16
C LEU A 14 -5.66 -4.33 36.68
N THR A 15 -6.18 -5.34 37.38
CA THR A 15 -6.08 -6.74 36.92
C THR A 15 -6.94 -7.00 35.68
N GLY A 16 -8.13 -6.39 35.59
CA GLY A 16 -9.00 -6.49 34.42
C GLY A 16 -8.43 -5.79 33.18
N THR A 17 -7.79 -4.64 33.35
CA THR A 17 -7.11 -3.92 32.25
C THR A 17 -5.82 -4.62 31.80
N LEU A 18 -5.04 -5.19 32.73
CA LEU A 18 -3.88 -6.02 32.39
C LEU A 18 -4.30 -7.33 31.69
N GLY A 19 -5.38 -7.97 32.14
CA GLY A 19 -5.93 -9.17 31.50
C GLY A 19 -6.49 -8.90 30.10
N ALA A 20 -7.26 -7.81 29.94
CA ALA A 20 -7.78 -7.39 28.64
C ALA A 20 -6.66 -6.98 27.68
N GLY A 21 -5.62 -6.29 28.17
CA GLY A 21 -4.44 -5.94 27.39
C GLY A 21 -3.67 -7.17 26.90
N ALA A 22 -3.42 -8.15 27.79
CA ALA A 22 -2.75 -9.39 27.41
C ALA A 22 -3.59 -10.23 26.41
N ALA A 23 -4.92 -10.29 26.60
CA ALA A 23 -5.82 -10.97 25.67
C ALA A 23 -5.82 -10.29 24.29
N TYR A 24 -5.90 -8.96 24.25
CA TYR A 24 -5.80 -8.18 23.01
C TYR A 24 -4.47 -8.43 22.28
N LEU A 25 -3.34 -8.38 22.99
CA LEU A 25 -2.03 -8.65 22.40
C LEU A 25 -1.93 -10.08 21.86
N THR A 26 -2.46 -11.06 22.60
CA THR A 26 -2.47 -12.46 22.17
C THR A 26 -3.32 -12.64 20.91
N GLN A 27 -4.48 -11.98 20.86
CA GLN A 27 -5.34 -11.97 19.67
C GLN A 27 -4.63 -11.33 18.47
N GLN A 28 -3.96 -10.18 18.65
CA GLN A 28 -3.21 -9.52 17.58
C GLN A 28 -2.05 -10.40 17.06
N VAL A 29 -1.35 -11.11 17.95
CA VAL A 29 -0.30 -12.07 17.56
C VAL A 29 -0.89 -13.24 16.77
N TYR A 30 -2.05 -13.75 17.19
CA TYR A 30 -2.74 -14.83 16.48
C TYR A 30 -3.21 -14.39 15.09
N GLU A 31 -3.87 -13.24 14.98
CA GLU A 31 -4.28 -12.65 13.71
C GLU A 31 -3.10 -12.39 12.77
N TYR A 32 -1.98 -11.91 13.31
CA TYR A 32 -0.75 -11.72 12.54
C TYR A 32 -0.20 -13.04 11.98
N LYS A 33 -0.17 -14.11 12.79
CA LYS A 33 0.30 -15.43 12.33
C LYS A 33 -0.59 -15.99 11.21
N GLN A 34 -1.91 -15.96 11.39
CA GLN A 34 -2.84 -16.41 10.36
C GLN A 34 -2.72 -15.60 9.06
N PHE A 35 -2.51 -14.29 9.20
CA PHE A 35 -2.26 -13.42 8.05
C PHE A 35 -0.96 -13.80 7.35
N GLN A 36 0.12 -14.00 8.10
CA GLN A 36 1.43 -14.37 7.58
C GLN A 36 1.37 -15.69 6.81
N GLU A 37 0.75 -16.74 7.38
CA GLU A 37 0.57 -18.05 6.74
C GLU A 37 -0.15 -17.91 5.39
N LYS A 38 -1.23 -17.12 5.33
CA LYS A 38 -1.97 -16.90 4.08
C LYS A 38 -1.13 -16.15 3.05
N MET A 39 -0.36 -15.15 3.45
CA MET A 39 0.47 -14.36 2.53
C MET A 39 1.74 -15.08 2.08
N GLU A 40 2.28 -16.00 2.88
CA GLU A 40 3.44 -16.84 2.51
C GLU A 40 3.11 -17.76 1.34
N SER A 41 1.90 -18.32 1.30
CA SER A 41 1.44 -19.16 0.18
C SER A 41 1.32 -18.42 -1.16
N LEU A 42 1.35 -17.08 -1.14
CA LEU A 42 1.18 -16.22 -2.32
C LEU A 42 2.52 -15.68 -2.84
N SER A 43 3.55 -15.65 -1.99
CA SER A 43 4.84 -15.08 -2.36
C SER A 43 5.79 -16.17 -2.81
N SER A 44 6.38 -15.99 -3.98
CA SER A 44 7.41 -16.92 -4.49
C SER A 44 8.75 -16.76 -3.77
N THR A 45 8.93 -15.63 -3.08
CA THR A 45 10.12 -15.29 -2.31
C THR A 45 9.75 -14.83 -0.89
N PRO A 46 10.36 -15.38 0.18
CA PRO A 46 10.08 -14.96 1.56
C PRO A 46 10.43 -13.49 1.85
N GLU A 47 11.44 -12.96 1.15
CA GLU A 47 11.96 -11.59 1.23
C GLU A 47 12.24 -11.06 -0.18
N LEU A 48 12.05 -9.75 -0.39
CA LEU A 48 12.43 -9.09 -1.65
C LEU A 48 13.97 -9.04 -1.78
N PRO A 49 14.51 -9.13 -3.01
CA PRO A 49 15.95 -9.04 -3.23
C PRO A 49 16.49 -7.69 -2.75
N ASP A 50 17.73 -7.67 -2.25
CA ASP A 50 18.40 -6.41 -1.96
C ASP A 50 18.71 -5.68 -3.27
N ARG A 51 18.14 -4.48 -3.40
CA ARG A 51 18.16 -3.67 -4.61
C ARG A 51 18.93 -2.38 -4.36
N PRO A 52 19.83 -1.98 -5.29
CA PRO A 52 20.52 -0.70 -5.19
C PRO A 52 19.50 0.44 -5.17
N LEU A 53 19.76 1.45 -4.36
CA LEU A 53 18.98 2.68 -4.33
C LEU A 53 19.62 3.69 -5.28
N VAL A 54 18.89 4.12 -6.30
CA VAL A 54 19.31 5.17 -7.24
C VAL A 54 18.41 6.39 -7.09
N GLU A 55 18.95 7.59 -7.29
CA GLU A 55 18.12 8.80 -7.31
C GLU A 55 17.49 8.99 -8.69
N ALA A 56 16.23 9.40 -8.73
CA ALA A 56 15.57 9.80 -9.95
C ALA A 56 16.28 11.03 -10.55
N ASP A 57 16.70 10.92 -11.80
CA ASP A 57 17.44 11.94 -12.53
C ASP A 57 16.56 12.80 -13.45
N GLN A 58 15.32 12.36 -13.71
CA GLN A 58 14.37 13.04 -14.59
C GLN A 58 13.02 13.29 -13.95
N LYS A 59 12.32 14.30 -14.47
CA LYS A 59 10.97 14.67 -14.05
C LYS A 59 9.92 13.83 -14.79
N GLU A 60 9.81 12.56 -14.42
CA GLU A 60 8.97 11.57 -15.11
C GLU A 60 8.03 10.80 -14.18
N TRP A 61 7.95 11.17 -12.89
CA TRP A 61 7.23 10.41 -11.88
C TRP A 61 5.91 11.05 -11.48
N ILE A 62 4.81 10.33 -11.57
CA ILE A 62 3.57 10.69 -10.87
C ILE A 62 3.52 9.84 -9.60
N VAL A 63 3.55 10.48 -8.44
CA VAL A 63 3.38 9.77 -7.17
C VAL A 63 2.01 10.13 -6.63
N PHE A 64 1.17 9.12 -6.43
CA PHE A 64 -0.17 9.33 -5.90
C PHE A 64 -0.39 8.55 -4.63
N GLY A 65 -1.08 9.19 -3.71
CA GLY A 65 -1.38 8.64 -2.41
C GLY A 65 -2.58 9.34 -1.83
N ARG A 66 -3.05 8.82 -0.70
CA ARG A 66 -4.15 9.44 0.01
C ARG A 66 -3.63 10.61 0.84
N GLN A 67 -4.18 11.79 0.61
CA GLN A 67 -3.83 12.99 1.34
C GLN A 67 -5.08 13.76 1.81
N SER A 68 -4.92 14.56 2.86
CA SER A 68 -5.98 15.48 3.31
C SER A 68 -5.86 16.79 2.52
N PRO A 69 -6.95 17.31 1.91
CA PRO A 69 -6.88 18.54 1.10
C PRO A 69 -6.45 19.80 1.86
N GLY A 70 -6.37 19.74 3.20
CA GLY A 70 -5.87 20.85 4.03
C GLY A 70 -4.35 21.07 3.93
N TYR A 71 -3.58 20.13 3.37
CA TYR A 71 -2.12 20.24 3.25
C TYR A 71 -1.67 20.68 1.84
N VAL A 72 -2.52 21.34 1.06
CA VAL A 72 -2.19 21.75 -0.31
C VAL A 72 -1.12 22.85 -0.29
N ARG A 73 -0.09 22.70 -1.12
CA ARG A 73 1.08 23.60 -1.17
C ARG A 73 0.76 25.00 -1.67
N ASP A 74 -0.08 25.08 -2.69
CA ASP A 74 -0.46 26.34 -3.33
C ASP A 74 -1.93 26.22 -3.75
N ILE A 75 -2.81 26.77 -2.92
CA ILE A 75 -4.25 26.68 -3.12
C ILE A 75 -4.73 27.50 -4.33
N GLU A 76 -3.96 28.51 -4.74
CA GLU A 76 -4.27 29.33 -5.91
C GLU A 76 -3.93 28.58 -7.20
N ARG A 77 -2.77 27.90 -7.23
CA ARG A 77 -2.34 27.13 -8.41
C ARG A 77 -3.04 25.78 -8.52
N THR A 78 -3.37 25.15 -7.40
CA THR A 78 -3.95 23.80 -7.36
C THR A 78 -5.22 23.77 -6.51
N PRO A 79 -6.31 24.42 -6.96
CA PRO A 79 -7.54 24.52 -6.18
C PRO A 79 -8.18 23.14 -5.99
N LYS A 80 -8.23 22.66 -4.74
CA LYS A 80 -8.82 21.36 -4.38
C LYS A 80 -10.30 21.41 -4.01
N HIS A 81 -11.04 22.41 -4.52
CA HIS A 81 -12.48 22.53 -4.30
C HIS A 81 -13.22 21.26 -4.75
N HIS A 82 -12.84 20.69 -5.89
CA HIS A 82 -13.43 19.46 -6.41
C HIS A 82 -13.23 18.25 -5.47
N LEU A 83 -12.06 18.11 -4.83
CA LEU A 83 -11.82 17.05 -3.83
C LEU A 83 -12.63 17.30 -2.56
N MET A 84 -12.70 18.56 -2.11
CA MET A 84 -13.53 18.94 -0.96
C MET A 84 -15.01 18.66 -1.21
N ASP A 85 -15.49 18.89 -2.44
CA ASP A 85 -16.87 18.59 -2.81
C ASP A 85 -17.15 17.09 -2.84
N ARG A 86 -16.22 16.28 -3.37
CA ARG A 86 -16.28 14.80 -3.28
C ARG A 86 -16.31 14.33 -1.82
N ILE A 87 -15.45 14.88 -0.96
CA ILE A 87 -15.44 14.59 0.48
C ILE A 87 -16.75 15.02 1.16
N ARG A 88 -17.38 16.11 0.71
CA ARG A 88 -18.68 16.55 1.25
C ARG A 88 -19.84 15.67 0.81
N GLN A 89 -19.73 15.02 -0.34
CA GLN A 89 -20.72 14.07 -0.87
C GLN A 89 -20.57 12.65 -0.29
N SER A 90 -19.41 12.35 0.31
CA SER A 90 -19.16 11.08 0.99
C SER A 90 -20.23 10.76 2.05
N PRO A 91 -20.57 9.46 2.24
CA PRO A 91 -21.52 9.00 3.26
C PRO A 91 -20.96 9.10 4.70
N LEU A 92 -19.72 9.53 4.87
CA LEU A 92 -19.07 9.68 6.17
C LEU A 92 -19.80 10.69 7.07
N LEU A 93 -20.04 10.29 8.32
CA LEU A 93 -20.71 11.13 9.32
C LEU A 93 -19.90 12.39 9.65
N ILE A 94 -18.58 12.22 9.82
CA ILE A 94 -17.62 13.30 10.07
C ILE A 94 -16.84 13.60 8.78
N LYS A 95 -17.38 14.51 7.96
CA LYS A 95 -16.81 14.90 6.65
C LYS A 95 -15.37 15.45 6.74
N GLY A 96 -15.01 16.08 7.86
CA GLY A 96 -13.65 16.60 8.09
C GLY A 96 -12.55 15.54 8.18
N LEU A 97 -12.92 14.26 8.32
CA LEU A 97 -11.99 13.12 8.28
C LEU A 97 -11.99 12.38 6.93
N GLY A 98 -12.76 12.89 5.97
CA GLY A 98 -12.78 12.39 4.60
C GLY A 98 -11.57 12.90 3.83
N THR A 99 -11.15 12.13 2.85
CA THR A 99 -9.90 12.29 2.09
C THR A 99 -10.09 11.70 0.69
N HIS A 100 -9.18 11.97 -0.23
CA HIS A 100 -9.17 11.35 -1.55
C HIS A 100 -7.72 11.01 -1.96
N VAL A 101 -7.56 10.10 -2.91
CA VAL A 101 -6.29 9.88 -3.60
C VAL A 101 -5.99 11.09 -4.49
N ASP A 102 -4.77 11.58 -4.44
CA ASP A 102 -4.33 12.70 -5.25
C ASP A 102 -2.81 12.62 -5.49
N ASN A 103 -2.32 13.42 -6.42
CA ASN A 103 -0.90 13.54 -6.69
C ASN A 103 -0.20 14.21 -5.51
N GLU A 104 0.76 13.51 -4.90
CA GLU A 104 1.56 13.95 -3.77
C GLU A 104 2.32 15.26 -4.06
N LYS A 105 2.56 15.59 -5.34
CA LYS A 105 3.27 16.81 -5.77
C LYS A 105 2.52 18.09 -5.36
N HIS A 106 1.20 17.99 -5.18
CA HIS A 106 0.32 19.12 -4.85
C HIS A 106 0.30 19.46 -3.36
N TYR A 107 0.92 18.65 -2.50
CA TYR A 107 0.89 18.83 -1.05
C TYR A 107 2.18 19.44 -0.50
N GLU A 108 2.08 20.08 0.66
CA GLU A 108 3.23 20.50 1.44
C GLU A 108 3.98 19.26 1.94
N LEU A 109 5.16 19.07 1.36
CA LEU A 109 6.06 17.99 1.72
C LEU A 109 7.13 18.58 2.62
N LEU A 110 7.28 18.06 3.84
CA LEU A 110 8.37 18.46 4.72
C LEU A 110 9.72 18.15 4.04
N PRO A 111 10.79 18.93 4.27
CA PRO A 111 12.11 18.59 3.77
C PRO A 111 12.50 17.15 4.12
N GLY A 112 12.94 16.36 3.13
CA GLY A 112 13.22 14.92 3.29
C GLY A 112 11.99 14.01 3.18
N SER A 113 10.82 14.53 2.77
CA SER A 113 9.66 13.73 2.38
C SER A 113 9.82 13.13 0.98
N ASP A 114 10.95 12.51 0.73
CA ASP A 114 11.25 11.80 -0.51
C ASP A 114 10.47 10.49 -0.55
N PHE A 115 10.36 9.86 -1.71
CA PHE A 115 9.70 8.57 -1.88
C PHE A 115 10.71 7.54 -2.36
N VAL A 116 10.78 6.40 -1.68
CA VAL A 116 11.57 5.25 -2.13
C VAL A 116 10.63 4.24 -2.73
N THR A 117 10.87 3.85 -3.98
CA THR A 117 10.04 2.86 -4.66
C THR A 117 10.42 1.44 -4.28
N GLU A 118 9.44 0.56 -4.39
CA GLU A 118 9.59 -0.89 -4.49
C GLU A 118 8.98 -1.31 -5.83
N PRO A 119 9.80 -1.63 -6.85
CA PRO A 119 9.29 -1.92 -8.18
C PRO A 119 8.59 -3.29 -8.23
N PHE A 120 7.44 -3.33 -8.91
CA PHE A 120 6.74 -4.57 -9.23
C PHE A 120 7.47 -5.26 -10.40
N THR A 121 8.49 -6.04 -10.06
CA THR A 121 9.29 -6.81 -11.02
C THR A 121 9.97 -7.96 -10.30
N ARG A 122 10.23 -9.05 -11.02
CA ARG A 122 11.07 -10.17 -10.58
C ARG A 122 12.54 -9.99 -10.90
N ASP A 123 12.90 -8.94 -11.64
CA ASP A 123 14.30 -8.60 -11.89
C ASP A 123 14.97 -8.17 -10.56
N PRO A 124 15.97 -8.93 -10.06
CA PRO A 124 16.66 -8.57 -8.83
C PRO A 124 17.62 -7.38 -9.03
N GLN A 125 17.97 -7.05 -10.28
CA GLN A 125 18.86 -5.92 -10.61
C GLN A 125 18.10 -4.61 -10.81
N ALA A 126 16.77 -4.66 -10.93
CA ALA A 126 15.95 -3.45 -11.02
C ALA A 126 16.12 -2.61 -9.74
N PRO A 127 16.57 -1.35 -9.85
CA PRO A 127 16.88 -0.54 -8.69
C PRO A 127 15.60 -0.07 -8.00
N ARG A 128 15.70 0.17 -6.69
CA ARG A 128 14.76 1.06 -6.00
C ARG A 128 15.12 2.50 -6.35
N VAL A 129 14.11 3.34 -6.50
CA VAL A 129 14.29 4.73 -6.92
C VAL A 129 13.91 5.68 -5.80
N LEU A 130 14.81 6.59 -5.45
CA LEU A 130 14.55 7.74 -4.60
C LEU A 130 14.00 8.88 -5.46
N ILE A 131 12.73 9.20 -5.28
CA ILE A 131 12.03 10.28 -5.98
C ILE A 131 11.91 11.46 -5.03
N LYS A 132 12.52 12.59 -5.39
CA LYS A 132 12.34 13.85 -4.65
C LYS A 132 11.21 14.67 -5.30
N PRO A 133 10.66 15.68 -4.59
CA PRO A 133 9.57 16.48 -5.10
C PRO A 133 9.82 17.07 -6.50
N GLU A 134 11.05 17.46 -6.82
CA GLU A 134 11.44 18.06 -8.11
C GLU A 134 11.32 17.10 -9.31
N GLN A 135 11.48 15.78 -9.11
CA GLN A 135 11.28 14.77 -10.16
C GLN A 135 9.81 14.40 -10.37
N MET A 136 8.90 14.89 -9.53
CA MET A 136 7.48 14.58 -9.67
C MET A 136 6.80 15.49 -10.70
N ILE A 137 6.06 14.87 -11.61
CA ILE A 137 5.12 15.51 -12.52
C ILE A 137 3.95 16.07 -11.69
N GLY A 138 3.59 17.33 -11.94
CA GLY A 138 2.50 18.04 -11.22
C GLY A 138 1.17 18.02 -11.98
N ALA A 139 0.91 16.97 -12.75
CA ALA A 139 -0.36 16.81 -13.44
C ALA A 139 -1.42 16.30 -12.45
N GLU A 140 -2.66 16.77 -12.60
CA GLU A 140 -3.80 16.21 -11.90
C GLU A 140 -4.05 14.77 -12.36
N LEU A 141 -4.44 13.87 -11.45
CA LEU A 141 -4.57 12.45 -11.76
C LEU A 141 -5.62 12.16 -12.84
N HIS A 142 -6.71 12.93 -12.87
CA HIS A 142 -7.74 12.79 -13.89
C HIS A 142 -7.29 13.29 -15.29
N ALA A 143 -6.20 14.07 -15.34
CA ALA A 143 -5.64 14.63 -16.57
C ALA A 143 -4.56 13.74 -17.20
N ILE A 144 -4.24 12.58 -16.60
CA ILE A 144 -3.35 11.57 -17.20
C ILE A 144 -3.97 11.12 -18.54
N PRO A 145 -3.27 11.14 -19.69
CA PRO A 145 -3.79 10.61 -20.94
C PRO A 145 -4.04 9.09 -20.86
N ASP A 146 -5.09 8.59 -21.49
CA ASP A 146 -5.50 7.18 -21.35
C ASP A 146 -4.49 6.21 -21.95
N GLU A 147 -3.84 6.63 -23.03
CA GLU A 147 -2.85 5.90 -23.82
C GLU A 147 -1.42 5.99 -23.28
N GLU A 148 -1.16 6.83 -22.28
CA GLU A 148 0.17 6.96 -21.71
C GLU A 148 0.53 5.71 -20.90
N GLU A 149 1.72 5.16 -21.11
CA GLU A 149 2.18 3.96 -20.40
C GLU A 149 3.05 4.32 -19.20
N PHE A 150 2.88 3.56 -18.12
CA PHE A 150 3.57 3.78 -16.86
C PHE A 150 4.12 2.49 -16.29
N GLU A 151 5.39 2.48 -15.89
CA GLU A 151 5.87 1.48 -14.94
C GLU A 151 5.31 1.79 -13.56
N VAL A 152 4.78 0.77 -12.92
CA VAL A 152 4.18 0.91 -11.60
C VAL A 152 5.15 0.46 -10.53
N SER A 153 5.21 1.20 -9.44
CA SER A 153 5.91 0.81 -8.23
C SER A 153 5.08 1.15 -7.00
N PHE A 154 5.24 0.36 -5.94
CA PHE A 154 4.84 0.81 -4.61
C PHE A 154 5.83 1.87 -4.15
N ALA A 155 5.41 2.87 -3.38
CA ALA A 155 6.28 3.94 -2.93
C ALA A 155 6.10 4.20 -1.44
N ARG A 156 7.22 4.33 -0.73
CA ARG A 156 7.26 4.65 0.70
C ARG A 156 7.80 6.05 0.89
N LYS A 157 6.97 6.92 1.48
CA LYS A 157 7.38 8.24 1.90
C LYS A 157 8.38 8.12 3.04
N GLN A 158 9.54 8.75 2.88
CA GLN A 158 10.66 8.74 3.82
C GLN A 158 10.57 9.84 4.88
N ALA A 159 9.50 10.65 4.85
CA ALA A 159 9.20 11.60 5.92
C ALA A 159 9.21 10.84 7.26
N PHE A 160 9.98 11.31 8.25
CA PHE A 160 10.21 10.66 9.55
C PHE A 160 11.16 9.45 9.56
N ALA A 161 11.55 8.90 8.41
CA ALA A 161 12.55 7.81 8.36
C ALA A 161 13.91 8.32 8.86
N LYS A 162 14.28 9.56 8.51
CA LYS A 162 15.53 10.19 8.97
C LYS A 162 15.51 10.46 10.48
N GLU A 163 14.42 11.04 10.98
CA GLU A 163 14.22 11.38 12.40
C GLU A 163 14.18 10.14 13.30
N SER A 164 13.69 9.03 12.75
CA SER A 164 13.62 7.73 13.43
C SER A 164 14.80 6.81 13.18
N LYS A 165 15.79 7.20 12.38
CA LYS A 165 16.92 6.35 11.96
C LYS A 165 16.46 5.04 11.30
N GLY A 166 15.45 5.10 10.44
CA GLY A 166 14.85 3.96 9.74
C GLY A 166 14.00 3.06 10.65
N LYS A 167 13.78 3.45 11.91
CA LYS A 167 12.98 2.67 12.88
C LYS A 167 11.54 3.15 12.98
N SER A 168 11.14 4.17 12.23
CA SER A 168 9.78 4.67 12.24
C SER A 168 8.87 3.57 11.71
N PRO A 169 7.86 3.13 12.49
CA PRO A 169 6.80 2.28 11.96
C PRO A 169 5.80 3.08 11.10
N PHE A 170 6.05 4.36 10.80
CA PHE A 170 5.14 5.29 10.14
C PHE A 170 5.60 5.59 8.70
N TYR A 171 5.56 4.60 7.80
CA TYR A 171 5.83 4.80 6.37
C TYR A 171 4.54 5.08 5.60
N HIS A 172 4.25 6.35 5.34
CA HIS A 172 3.12 6.67 4.45
C HIS A 172 3.37 6.02 3.09
N SER A 173 2.34 5.33 2.60
CA SER A 173 2.42 4.51 1.41
C SER A 173 1.67 5.16 0.25
N SER A 174 2.26 5.07 -0.93
CA SER A 174 1.80 5.68 -2.17
C SER A 174 2.08 4.70 -3.32
N PHE A 175 1.57 5.01 -4.51
CA PHE A 175 2.06 4.44 -5.75
C PHE A 175 2.94 5.46 -6.46
N ALA A 176 3.94 4.97 -7.18
CA ALA A 176 4.75 5.76 -8.09
C ALA A 176 4.59 5.20 -9.50
N LEU A 177 4.25 6.08 -10.44
CA LEU A 177 4.11 5.79 -11.86
C LEU A 177 5.24 6.50 -12.59
N ARG A 178 6.15 5.75 -13.20
CA ARG A 178 7.18 6.31 -14.08
C ARG A 178 6.65 6.30 -15.51
N LYS A 179 6.62 7.47 -16.16
CA LYS A 179 6.24 7.56 -17.57
C LYS A 179 7.20 6.76 -18.45
N VAL A 180 6.66 5.88 -19.29
CA VAL A 180 7.43 5.14 -20.30
C VAL A 180 7.54 5.99 -21.56
N THR A 181 8.74 6.07 -22.12
CA THR A 181 9.04 6.83 -23.36
C THR A 181 9.96 6.02 -24.26
N GLU A 182 10.11 6.42 -25.52
CA GLU A 182 11.05 5.76 -26.44
C GLU A 182 12.50 5.90 -25.96
N GLU A 183 12.85 7.04 -25.38
CA GLU A 183 14.19 7.33 -24.84
C GLU A 183 14.46 6.59 -23.52
N ARG A 184 13.41 6.30 -22.74
CA ARG A 184 13.48 5.57 -21.47
C ARG A 184 12.40 4.47 -21.44
N PRO A 185 12.64 3.36 -22.16
CA PRO A 185 11.68 2.27 -22.21
C PRO A 185 11.50 1.63 -20.83
N ALA A 186 10.46 0.82 -20.71
CA ALA A 186 10.24 0.08 -19.49
C ALA A 186 11.30 -1.04 -19.30
N ASN A 187 11.62 -1.36 -18.05
CA ASN A 187 12.32 -2.59 -17.71
C ASN A 187 11.46 -3.78 -18.21
N PRO A 188 12.05 -4.75 -18.93
CA PRO A 188 11.30 -5.86 -19.51
C PRO A 188 10.44 -6.67 -18.53
N GLY A 189 10.85 -6.72 -17.25
CA GLY A 189 10.14 -7.43 -16.19
C GLY A 189 9.22 -6.56 -15.33
N ALA A 190 9.11 -5.26 -15.62
CA ALA A 190 8.25 -4.35 -14.88
C ALA A 190 6.78 -4.53 -15.25
N VAL A 191 5.93 -4.36 -14.24
CA VAL A 191 4.49 -4.19 -14.44
C VAL A 191 4.24 -2.81 -15.04
N ILE A 192 3.65 -2.79 -16.24
CA ILE A 192 3.30 -1.58 -16.97
C ILE A 192 1.77 -1.48 -17.02
N ILE A 193 1.23 -0.29 -16.78
CA ILE A 193 -0.18 0.02 -16.99
C ILE A 193 -0.36 1.24 -17.88
N SER A 194 -1.49 1.29 -18.58
CA SER A 194 -1.93 2.48 -19.28
C SER A 194 -2.48 3.53 -18.31
N GLY A 195 -2.57 4.78 -18.76
CA GLY A 195 -3.17 5.86 -17.98
C GLY A 195 -4.66 5.62 -17.69
N LYS A 196 -5.36 4.93 -18.61
CA LYS A 196 -6.72 4.45 -18.37
C LYS A 196 -6.79 3.51 -17.17
N GLU A 197 -5.89 2.53 -17.11
CA GLU A 197 -5.79 1.58 -16.00
C GLU A 197 -5.35 2.25 -14.70
N ALA A 198 -4.46 3.24 -14.77
CA ALA A 198 -4.08 4.04 -13.62
C ALA A 198 -5.29 4.78 -13.04
N LYS A 199 -6.13 5.38 -13.88
CA LYS A 199 -7.39 6.01 -13.45
C LYS A 199 -8.35 5.01 -12.82
N LEU A 200 -8.52 3.83 -13.43
CA LEU A 200 -9.34 2.75 -12.87
C LEU A 200 -8.86 2.34 -11.47
N LEU A 201 -7.54 2.19 -11.29
CA LEU A 201 -6.93 1.89 -10.00
C LEU A 201 -7.23 3.00 -8.97
N ILE A 202 -7.03 4.25 -9.35
CA ILE A 202 -7.26 5.41 -8.49
C ILE A 202 -8.73 5.51 -8.08
N ASP A 203 -9.65 5.35 -9.03
CA ASP A 203 -11.09 5.42 -8.78
C ASP A 203 -11.54 4.27 -7.86
N ASP A 204 -11.08 3.04 -8.08
CA ASP A 204 -11.38 1.90 -7.21
C ASP A 204 -10.88 2.12 -5.77
N ILE A 205 -9.65 2.63 -5.61
CA ILE A 205 -9.13 2.99 -4.27
C ILE A 205 -10.01 4.08 -3.63
N ASN A 206 -10.46 5.06 -4.40
CA ASN A 206 -11.31 6.13 -3.86
C ASN A 206 -12.67 5.62 -3.44
N GLU A 207 -13.33 4.81 -4.26
CA GLU A 207 -14.66 4.26 -3.99
C GLU A 207 -14.64 3.26 -2.84
N THR A 208 -13.62 2.42 -2.76
CA THR A 208 -13.57 1.32 -1.80
C THR A 208 -12.94 1.72 -0.46
N ILE A 209 -11.92 2.58 -0.48
CA ILE A 209 -11.16 2.96 0.72
C ILE A 209 -11.42 4.41 1.13
N CYS A 210 -11.24 5.38 0.23
CA CYS A 210 -11.18 6.78 0.66
C CYS A 210 -12.54 7.42 0.94
N ALA A 211 -13.55 7.10 0.14
CA ALA A 211 -14.89 7.66 0.24
C ALA A 211 -15.73 7.07 1.40
N PRO A 212 -15.70 5.76 1.71
CA PRO A 212 -16.54 5.20 2.76
C PRO A 212 -15.87 5.10 4.14
N GLN A 213 -14.56 5.38 4.26
CA GLN A 213 -13.81 5.14 5.50
C GLN A 213 -13.15 6.40 6.06
N HIS A 214 -13.32 6.65 7.36
CA HIS A 214 -12.70 7.78 8.06
C HIS A 214 -11.18 7.64 8.16
N CYS A 215 -10.43 8.71 7.84
CA CYS A 215 -9.03 8.81 8.25
C CYS A 215 -8.97 9.13 9.74
N THR A 216 -8.39 8.25 10.55
CA THR A 216 -8.05 8.57 11.94
C THR A 216 -6.62 8.13 12.27
N MET A 217 -6.14 8.47 13.46
CA MET A 217 -4.85 7.98 13.97
C MET A 217 -4.81 6.46 14.13
N TYR A 218 -5.96 5.80 14.31
CA TYR A 218 -6.08 4.36 14.52
C TYR A 218 -6.52 3.60 13.27
N THR A 219 -7.29 4.25 12.39
CA THR A 219 -7.75 3.77 11.08
C THR A 219 -7.14 4.66 10.00
N SER A 220 -5.81 4.67 9.91
CA SER A 220 -5.14 5.51 8.93
C SER A 220 -5.22 4.84 7.57
N ASN A 221 -6.27 5.17 6.81
CA ASN A 221 -6.46 4.57 5.48
C ASN A 221 -5.43 5.08 4.46
N CYS A 222 -4.46 5.92 4.85
CA CYS A 222 -3.35 6.30 3.98
C CYS A 222 -2.40 5.13 3.73
N TYR A 223 -2.28 4.22 4.71
CA TYR A 223 -1.59 2.94 4.53
C TYR A 223 -2.47 1.96 3.77
N SER A 224 -3.73 1.84 4.19
CA SER A 224 -4.71 0.93 3.59
C SER A 224 -4.95 1.18 2.10
N ALA A 225 -4.96 2.44 1.64
CA ALA A 225 -5.23 2.78 0.25
C ALA A 225 -4.18 2.19 -0.70
N ALA A 226 -2.90 2.40 -0.40
CA ALA A 226 -1.81 1.88 -1.23
C ALA A 226 -1.73 0.35 -1.16
N VAL A 227 -1.92 -0.23 0.04
CA VAL A 227 -1.91 -1.69 0.23
C VAL A 227 -3.11 -2.37 -0.44
N TYR A 228 -4.30 -1.79 -0.36
CA TYR A 228 -5.47 -2.24 -1.12
C TYR A 228 -5.21 -2.18 -2.63
N GLY A 229 -4.61 -1.06 -3.06
CA GLY A 229 -4.28 -0.83 -4.46
C GLY A 229 -3.38 -1.90 -5.08
N THR A 230 -2.55 -2.62 -4.31
CA THR A 230 -1.74 -3.71 -4.89
C THR A 230 -2.63 -4.87 -5.33
N GLY A 231 -3.63 -5.23 -4.52
CA GLY A 231 -4.63 -6.23 -4.90
C GLY A 231 -5.52 -5.77 -6.05
N SER A 232 -5.92 -4.49 -6.06
CA SER A 232 -6.68 -3.90 -7.16
C SER A 232 -5.88 -3.89 -8.47
N LEU A 233 -4.59 -3.57 -8.41
CA LEU A 233 -3.67 -3.64 -9.56
C LEU A 233 -3.61 -5.06 -10.13
N ALA A 234 -3.47 -6.10 -9.29
CA ALA A 234 -3.48 -7.49 -9.76
C ALA A 234 -4.80 -7.84 -10.48
N ARG A 235 -5.94 -7.33 -9.99
CA ARG A 235 -7.25 -7.51 -10.62
C ARG A 235 -7.32 -6.82 -11.99
N ILE A 236 -6.84 -5.59 -12.11
CA ILE A 236 -6.78 -4.86 -13.38
C ILE A 236 -5.94 -5.64 -14.42
N ILE A 237 -4.79 -6.18 -14.00
CA ILE A 237 -3.95 -7.02 -14.88
C ILE A 237 -4.67 -8.33 -15.27
N ASP A 238 -5.37 -8.98 -14.34
CA ASP A 238 -6.14 -10.21 -14.60
C ASP A 238 -7.26 -9.99 -15.64
N GLU A 239 -7.91 -8.83 -15.59
CA GLU A 239 -9.04 -8.46 -16.45
C GLU A 239 -8.62 -8.10 -17.90
N ARG A 240 -7.32 -8.00 -18.21
CA ARG A 240 -6.84 -7.70 -19.57
C ARG A 240 -7.22 -8.78 -20.58
N ILE A 241 -7.86 -8.36 -21.67
CA ILE A 241 -8.30 -9.25 -22.76
C ILE A 241 -7.26 -9.23 -23.89
N GLY A 242 -6.79 -10.42 -24.30
CA GLY A 242 -5.89 -10.58 -25.45
C GLY A 242 -4.40 -10.41 -25.17
N ASP A 243 -4.03 -10.15 -23.91
CA ASP A 243 -2.64 -10.09 -23.45
C ASP A 243 -1.95 -11.45 -23.45
N ASP A 244 -0.61 -11.43 -23.49
CA ASP A 244 0.22 -12.60 -23.26
C ASP A 244 -0.01 -13.13 -21.84
N GLU A 245 -0.61 -14.32 -21.74
CA GLU A 245 -0.89 -14.99 -20.46
C GLU A 245 0.38 -15.25 -19.64
N ALA A 246 1.54 -15.49 -20.28
CA ALA A 246 2.79 -15.66 -19.54
C ALA A 246 3.23 -14.35 -18.87
N LYS A 247 3.14 -13.22 -19.59
CA LYS A 247 3.41 -11.89 -19.03
C LYS A 247 2.41 -11.54 -17.93
N LYS A 248 1.12 -11.76 -18.17
CA LYS A 248 0.06 -11.54 -17.17
C LYS A 248 0.33 -12.27 -15.86
N LYS A 249 0.68 -13.56 -15.93
CA LYS A 249 1.07 -14.36 -14.75
C LYS A 249 2.31 -13.81 -14.05
N ALA A 250 3.32 -13.42 -14.81
CA ALA A 250 4.55 -12.82 -14.27
C ALA A 250 4.27 -11.50 -13.55
N ASP A 251 3.42 -10.66 -14.13
CA ASP A 251 3.03 -9.37 -13.57
C ASP A 251 2.21 -9.58 -12.27
N ILE A 252 1.22 -10.47 -12.27
CA ILE A 252 0.44 -10.83 -11.07
C ILE A 252 1.34 -11.36 -9.95
N GLN A 253 2.29 -12.24 -10.26
CA GLN A 253 3.25 -12.74 -9.26
C GLN A 253 4.11 -11.60 -8.69
N SER A 254 4.63 -10.71 -9.55
CA SER A 254 5.45 -9.57 -9.11
C SER A 254 4.69 -8.63 -8.18
N ILE A 255 3.39 -8.44 -8.44
CA ILE A 255 2.50 -7.66 -7.57
C ILE A 255 2.30 -8.38 -6.23
N ALA A 256 2.05 -9.68 -6.25
CA ALA A 256 1.83 -10.48 -5.05
C ALA A 256 3.06 -10.53 -4.13
N ASP A 257 4.25 -10.71 -4.70
CA ASP A 257 5.52 -10.72 -3.95
C ASP A 257 5.73 -9.39 -3.21
N VAL A 258 5.50 -8.25 -3.88
CA VAL A 258 5.58 -6.93 -3.24
C VAL A 258 4.44 -6.73 -2.25
N ALA A 259 3.21 -7.13 -2.59
CA ALA A 259 2.03 -7.02 -1.72
C ALA A 259 2.23 -7.74 -0.38
N SER A 260 2.79 -8.96 -0.40
CA SER A 260 3.12 -9.73 0.80
C SER A 260 4.07 -8.97 1.73
N ASN A 261 5.14 -8.42 1.17
CA ASN A 261 6.15 -7.67 1.93
C ASN A 261 5.60 -6.34 2.48
N VAL A 262 4.94 -5.53 1.65
CA VAL A 262 4.41 -4.23 2.10
C VAL A 262 3.24 -4.41 3.08
N ALA A 263 2.46 -5.49 2.98
CA ALA A 263 1.36 -5.74 3.89
C ALA A 263 1.84 -6.21 5.28
N ARG A 264 2.96 -6.96 5.37
CA ARG A 264 3.61 -7.27 6.65
C ARG A 264 4.06 -6.00 7.36
N ASP A 265 4.74 -5.10 6.64
CA ASP A 265 5.21 -3.82 7.18
C ASP A 265 4.07 -2.90 7.65
N ASN A 266 2.91 -3.02 7.00
CA ASN A 266 1.73 -2.21 7.28
C ASN A 266 0.66 -2.94 8.11
N PHE A 267 0.93 -4.13 8.64
CA PHE A 267 -0.11 -5.01 9.20
C PHE A 267 -0.99 -4.29 10.22
N GLY A 268 -0.41 -3.73 11.28
CA GLY A 268 -1.16 -3.13 12.38
C GLY A 268 -1.89 -1.81 12.08
N ARG A 269 -1.70 -1.21 10.89
CA ARG A 269 -2.19 0.16 10.58
C ARG A 269 -2.83 0.33 9.21
N GLY A 270 -2.56 -0.59 8.29
CA GLY A 270 -3.13 -0.63 6.96
C GLY A 270 -3.97 -1.87 6.70
N VAL A 271 -3.74 -2.97 7.43
CA VAL A 271 -4.34 -4.29 7.14
C VAL A 271 -5.27 -4.78 8.26
N SER A 272 -4.78 -5.04 9.47
CA SER A 272 -5.57 -5.63 10.55
C SER A 272 -6.66 -4.71 11.08
N ASN A 273 -6.46 -3.39 10.95
CA ASN A 273 -7.44 -2.37 11.29
C ASN A 273 -8.43 -2.05 10.13
N ASN A 274 -8.31 -2.74 8.99
CA ASN A 274 -9.13 -2.51 7.81
C ASN A 274 -9.57 -3.82 7.15
N LEU A 275 -10.79 -4.27 7.48
CA LEU A 275 -11.32 -5.54 6.99
C LEU A 275 -11.33 -5.63 5.46
N VAL A 276 -11.60 -4.52 4.75
CA VAL A 276 -11.63 -4.51 3.28
C VAL A 276 -10.25 -4.83 2.71
N VAL A 277 -9.19 -4.25 3.27
CA VAL A 277 -7.81 -4.55 2.88
C VAL A 277 -7.45 -5.99 3.23
N SER A 278 -7.80 -6.42 4.43
CA SER A 278 -7.54 -7.80 4.87
C SER A 278 -8.21 -8.82 3.94
N VAL A 279 -9.47 -8.61 3.55
CA VAL A 279 -10.18 -9.48 2.59
C VAL A 279 -9.54 -9.42 1.21
N GLN A 280 -9.16 -8.23 0.72
CA GLN A 280 -8.48 -8.08 -0.56
C GLN A 280 -7.19 -8.92 -0.61
N LEU A 281 -6.39 -8.89 0.46
CA LEU A 281 -5.11 -9.61 0.51
C LEU A 281 -5.25 -11.10 0.84
N THR A 282 -6.18 -11.47 1.72
CA THR A 282 -6.28 -12.85 2.24
C THR A 282 -7.36 -13.69 1.58
N SER A 283 -8.14 -13.11 0.65
CA SER A 283 -9.16 -13.83 -0.11
C SER A 283 -9.14 -13.49 -1.60
N GLU A 284 -9.25 -12.21 -1.97
CA GLU A 284 -9.42 -11.85 -3.39
C GLU A 284 -8.14 -12.03 -4.20
N LEU A 285 -7.00 -11.53 -3.72
CA LEU A 285 -5.70 -11.76 -4.35
C LEU A 285 -5.36 -13.27 -4.46
N PRO A 286 -5.53 -14.10 -3.41
CA PRO A 286 -5.40 -15.55 -3.51
C PRO A 286 -6.25 -16.19 -4.61
N LYS A 287 -7.50 -15.76 -4.80
CA LYS A 287 -8.37 -16.28 -5.87
C LYS A 287 -7.79 -15.96 -7.25
N ILE A 288 -7.28 -14.74 -7.44
CA ILE A 288 -6.61 -14.32 -8.68
C ILE A 288 -5.36 -15.19 -8.90
N MET A 289 -4.53 -15.38 -7.89
CA MET A 289 -3.34 -16.21 -7.99
C MET A 289 -3.67 -17.68 -8.28
N ALA A 290 -4.69 -18.23 -7.63
CA ALA A 290 -5.14 -19.61 -7.83
C ALA A 290 -5.66 -19.82 -9.25
N LYS A 291 -6.43 -18.88 -9.81
CA LYS A 291 -6.89 -18.90 -11.21
C LYS A 291 -5.71 -19.05 -12.19
N HIS A 292 -4.56 -18.49 -11.85
CA HIS A 292 -3.35 -18.52 -12.67
C HIS A 292 -2.38 -19.67 -12.35
N GLY A 293 -2.67 -20.48 -11.32
CA GLY A 293 -1.81 -21.57 -10.86
C GLY A 293 -0.55 -21.08 -10.13
N LEU A 294 -0.64 -19.92 -9.45
CA LEU A 294 0.48 -19.25 -8.79
C LEU A 294 0.53 -19.47 -7.26
N VAL A 295 -0.44 -20.19 -6.69
CA VAL A 295 -0.45 -20.47 -5.24
C VAL A 295 0.54 -21.58 -4.91
N HIS A 296 1.44 -21.32 -3.97
CA HIS A 296 2.39 -22.29 -3.45
C HIS A 296 1.76 -23.03 -2.26
N THR A 297 1.26 -24.24 -2.47
CA THR A 297 1.04 -25.18 -1.37
C THR A 297 2.38 -25.67 -0.88
N GLU A 298 2.66 -25.53 0.41
CA GLU A 298 3.73 -26.30 1.07
C GLU A 298 3.52 -27.76 0.71
N THR A 299 4.31 -28.27 -0.23
CA THR A 299 4.36 -29.69 -0.48
C THR A 299 5.24 -30.20 0.64
N GLU A 300 4.63 -30.89 1.61
CA GLU A 300 5.34 -31.64 2.64
C GLU A 300 6.28 -32.66 1.97
N GLU A 301 7.47 -32.22 1.54
CA GLU A 301 8.64 -33.10 1.41
C GLU A 301 9.14 -33.42 2.82
N HIS A 302 8.30 -34.11 3.58
CA HIS A 302 8.73 -34.92 4.71
C HIS A 302 8.75 -36.41 4.29
N GLU A 303 9.17 -36.70 3.06
CA GLU A 303 9.52 -38.07 2.67
C GLU A 303 10.93 -38.43 3.15
N SER A 304 10.94 -39.30 4.17
CA SER A 304 11.93 -40.36 4.37
C SER A 304 13.37 -39.96 4.75
N ARG A 305 13.57 -39.58 6.01
CA ARG A 305 14.78 -40.06 6.71
C ARG A 305 14.46 -41.44 7.31
N PRO A 306 15.09 -42.53 6.85
CA PRO A 306 14.97 -43.80 7.56
C PRO A 306 15.63 -43.62 8.92
N LYS A 307 14.92 -43.99 9.98
CA LYS A 307 15.54 -44.14 11.30
C LYS A 307 16.58 -45.26 11.18
N GLN A 308 17.86 -44.89 11.30
CA GLN A 308 18.92 -45.79 11.75
C GLN A 308 19.24 -45.45 13.19
#